data_AF-I6ZNI2-F1
#
_entry.id   AF-I6ZNI2-F1
#
_cell.length_a   1.000
_cell.length_b   1.000
_cell.length_c   1.000
_cell.angle_alpha   90.00
_cell.angle_beta   90.00
_cell.angle_gamma   90.00
#
_symmetry.space_group_name_H-M   'P 1'
#
loop_
_entity.id
_entity.type
_entity.pdbx_description
1 polymer ?
#
loop_
_entity_poly.entity_id
_entity_poly.type
_entity_poly.pdbx_seq_one_letter_code
_entity_poly.pdbx_strand_id
1 'polypeptide(L)'
;MSKSSTIRFIFIVFAFAFLIFLHVATVNEIKNMTREKITKTELLNEKLNRIEMKTVEIQKLSSEERIVKIAKDTLGMLSPIENLKTIRVDKFQIEQLEKLLQEKYD
;
A
#
# COMPACT_ATOMS: atom_id res chain seq x y z
N MET A 1 8.19 27.58 68.07
CA MET A 1 8.70 27.53 66.68
C MET A 1 8.52 28.90 66.05
N SER A 2 9.59 29.52 65.53
CA SER A 2 9.52 30.85 64.90
C SER A 2 8.62 30.82 63.65
N LYS A 3 7.66 31.75 63.53
CA LYS A 3 6.76 31.89 62.35
C LYS A 3 7.51 31.90 61.01
N SER A 4 8.78 32.32 61.01
CA SER A 4 9.64 32.33 59.82
C SER A 4 9.98 30.91 59.32
N SER A 5 10.18 29.95 60.23
CA SER A 5 10.54 28.57 59.88
C SER A 5 9.37 27.82 59.25
N THR A 6 8.13 28.04 59.74
CA THR A 6 6.92 27.43 59.18
C THR A 6 6.60 27.95 57.79
N ILE A 7 6.77 29.26 57.55
CA ILE A 7 6.54 29.85 56.22
C ILE A 7 7.53 29.29 55.19
N ARG A 8 8.82 29.18 55.54
CA ARG A 8 9.84 28.58 54.65
C ARG A 8 9.53 27.13 54.31
N PHE A 9 9.08 26.34 55.28
CA PHE A 9 8.69 24.95 55.04
C PHE A 9 7.52 24.83 54.05
N ILE A 10 6.48 25.66 54.21
CA ILE A 10 5.33 25.70 53.29
C ILE A 10 5.80 26.04 51.87
N PHE A 11 6.68 27.04 51.71
CA PHE A 11 7.23 27.39 50.40
C PHE A 11 7.98 26.23 49.74
N ILE A 12 8.78 25.47 50.49
CA ILE A 12 9.51 24.31 49.97
C ILE A 12 8.54 23.24 49.50
N VAL A 13 7.54 22.89 50.32
CA VAL A 13 6.52 21.90 49.95
C VAL A 13 5.76 22.33 48.69
N PHE A 14 5.41 23.60 48.59
CA PHE A 14 4.72 24.14 47.42
C PHE A 14 5.60 24.13 46.17
N ALA A 15 6.89 24.46 46.30
CA ALA A 15 7.85 24.37 45.20
C ALA A 15 8.01 22.94 44.69
N PHE A 16 8.09 21.95 45.60
CA PHE A 16 8.13 20.54 45.21
C PHE A 16 6.84 20.09 44.53
N ALA A 17 5.67 20.47 45.05
CA ALA A 17 4.39 20.17 44.43
C ALA A 17 4.29 20.77 43.01
N PHE A 18 4.76 22.01 42.84
CA PHE A 18 4.79 22.67 41.55
C PHE A 18 5.72 21.97 40.54
N LEU A 19 6.90 21.51 40.98
CA LEU A 19 7.82 20.74 40.15
C LEU A 19 7.20 19.42 39.69
N ILE A 20 6.52 18.70 40.59
CA ILE A 20 5.80 17.46 40.25
C ILE A 20 4.70 17.75 39.23
N PHE A 21 3.93 18.82 39.44
CA PHE A 21 2.88 19.23 38.50
C PHE A 21 3.44 19.55 37.11
N LEU A 22 4.51 20.33 37.03
CA LEU A 22 5.20 20.63 35.78
C LEU A 22 5.66 19.35 35.08
N HIS A 23 6.29 18.43 35.81
CA HIS A 23 6.74 17.17 35.26
C HIS A 23 5.58 16.36 34.66
N VAL A 24 4.48 16.21 35.39
CA VAL A 24 3.29 15.49 34.91
C VAL A 24 2.70 16.16 33.66
N ALA A 25 2.60 17.49 33.65
CA ALA A 25 2.11 18.24 32.50
C ALA A 25 2.99 18.00 31.26
N THR A 26 4.32 18.08 31.41
CA THR A 26 5.26 17.83 30.30
C THR A 26 5.18 16.38 29.81
N VAL A 27 5.10 15.40 30.71
CA VAL A 27 4.96 13.99 30.32
C VAL A 27 3.65 13.75 29.55
N ASN A 28 2.57 14.41 29.96
CA ASN A 28 1.29 14.30 29.26
C ASN A 28 1.35 14.90 27.85
N GLU A 29 1.98 16.06 27.72
CA GLU A 29 2.18 16.72 26.42
C GLU A 29 3.03 15.85 25.48
N ILE A 30 4.13 15.28 25.98
CA ILE A 30 4.97 14.35 25.22
C ILE A 30 4.16 13.14 24.75
N LYS A 31 3.30 12.57 25.61
CA LYS A 31 2.44 11.44 25.22
C LYS A 31 1.47 11.83 24.11
N ASN A 32 0.85 13.00 24.21
CA ASN A 32 -0.05 13.51 23.18
C ASN A 32 0.66 13.72 21.84
N MET A 33 1.82 14.41 21.86
CA MET A 33 2.63 14.62 20.66
C MET A 33 3.12 13.30 20.05
N THR A 34 3.45 12.32 20.88
CA THR A 34 3.87 11.00 20.40
C THR A 34 2.74 10.28 19.69
N ARG A 35 1.52 10.32 20.24
CA ARG A 35 0.33 9.73 19.60
C ARG A 35 0.04 10.41 18.26
N GLU A 36 0.06 11.73 18.24
CA GLU A 36 -0.17 12.49 17.00
C GLU A 36 0.89 12.18 15.93
N LYS A 37 2.16 12.08 16.34
CA LYS A 37 3.25 11.65 15.44
C LYS A 37 2.96 10.29 14.85
N ILE A 38 2.58 9.30 15.67
CA ILE A 38 2.28 7.94 15.20
C ILE A 38 1.16 7.96 14.16
N THR A 39 0.03 8.61 14.47
CA THR A 39 -1.10 8.71 13.53
C THR A 39 -0.70 9.38 12.21
N LYS A 40 0.08 10.46 12.28
CA LYS A 40 0.58 11.14 11.07
C LYS A 40 1.53 10.25 10.27
N THR A 41 2.38 9.47 10.93
CA THR A 41 3.28 8.52 10.27
C THR A 41 2.50 7.38 9.60
N GLU A 42 1.48 6.83 10.27
CA GLU A 42 0.60 5.80 9.69
C GLU A 42 -0.11 6.31 8.43
N LEU A 43 -0.68 7.51 8.50
CA LEU A 43 -1.36 8.14 7.36
C LEU A 43 -0.40 8.45 6.21
N LEU A 44 0.83 8.86 6.52
CA LEU A 44 1.86 9.06 5.51
C LEU A 44 2.24 7.74 4.82
N ASN A 45 2.44 6.68 5.59
CA ASN A 45 2.76 5.36 5.07
C ASN A 45 1.64 4.81 4.18
N GLU A 46 0.38 4.99 4.59
CA GLU A 46 -0.77 4.60 3.76
C GLU A 46 -0.74 5.32 2.41
N LYS A 47 -0.46 6.63 2.40
CA LYS A 47 -0.35 7.41 1.16
C LYS A 47 0.83 6.95 0.29
N LEU A 48 1.98 6.67 0.89
CA LEU A 48 3.14 6.14 0.17
C LEU A 48 2.84 4.79 -0.47
N ASN A 49 2.21 3.88 0.26
CA ASN A 49 1.81 2.57 -0.27
C ASN A 49 0.85 2.71 -1.45
N ARG A 50 -0.12 3.64 -1.39
CA ARG A 50 -1.01 3.93 -2.52
C ARG A 50 -0.27 4.45 -3.74
N ILE A 51 0.74 5.29 -3.54
CA ILE A 51 1.59 5.79 -4.64
C ILE A 51 2.38 4.64 -5.25
N GLU A 52 3.01 3.80 -4.42
CA GLU A 52 3.78 2.65 -4.88
C GLU A 52 2.92 1.67 -5.69
N MET A 53 1.70 1.36 -5.22
CA MET A 53 0.76 0.54 -5.98
C MET A 53 0.45 1.14 -7.36
N LYS A 54 0.21 2.45 -7.43
CA LYS A 54 -0.01 3.13 -8.72
C LYS A 54 1.22 3.11 -9.61
N THR A 55 2.41 3.23 -9.04
CA THR A 55 3.67 3.11 -9.78
C THR A 55 3.83 1.71 -10.39
N VAL A 56 3.52 0.66 -9.63
CA VAL A 56 3.51 -0.72 -10.14
C VAL A 56 2.50 -0.90 -11.28
N GLU A 57 1.31 -0.33 -11.14
CA GLU A 57 0.28 -0.37 -12.19
C GLU A 57 0.75 0.33 -13.47
N ILE A 58 1.35 1.52 -13.35
CA ILE A 58 1.96 2.24 -14.49
C ILE A 58 3.04 1.39 -15.15
N GLN A 59 3.92 0.74 -14.38
CA GLN A 59 4.97 -0.12 -14.92
C GLN A 59 4.38 -1.33 -15.67
N LYS A 60 3.30 -1.92 -15.16
CA LYS A 60 2.60 -3.02 -15.82
C LYS A 60 2.00 -2.57 -17.16
N LEU A 61 1.28 -1.46 -17.18
CA LEU A 61 0.68 -0.90 -18.40
C LEU A 61 1.76 -0.50 -19.41
N SER A 62 2.84 0.13 -18.97
CA SER A 62 3.96 0.48 -19.84
C SER A 62 4.66 -0.75 -20.43
N SER A 63 4.73 -1.84 -19.66
CA SER A 63 5.26 -3.12 -20.16
C SER A 63 4.35 -3.73 -21.22
N GLU A 64 3.03 -3.65 -21.03
CA GLU A 64 2.04 -4.08 -22.02
C GLU A 64 2.15 -3.25 -23.31
N GLU A 65 2.19 -1.93 -23.22
CA GLU A 65 2.40 -1.04 -24.36
C GLU A 65 3.69 -1.35 -25.11
N ARG A 66 4.77 -1.65 -24.37
CA ARG A 66 6.06 -2.02 -24.95
C ARG A 66 6.00 -3.38 -25.66
N ILE A 67 5.31 -4.38 -25.12
CA ILE A 67 5.07 -5.67 -25.78
C ILE A 67 4.25 -5.49 -27.05
N VAL A 68 3.16 -4.72 -26.98
CA VAL A 68 2.30 -4.40 -28.14
C VAL A 68 3.10 -3.68 -29.22
N LYS A 69 3.94 -2.72 -28.83
CA LYS A 69 4.81 -2.01 -29.77
C LYS A 69 5.82 -2.95 -30.45
N ILE A 70 6.47 -3.84 -29.71
CA ILE A 70 7.39 -4.83 -30.29
C ILE A 70 6.64 -5.78 -31.25
N ALA A 71 5.46 -6.26 -30.86
CA ALA A 71 4.64 -7.12 -31.71
C ALA A 71 4.23 -6.44 -33.01
N LYS A 72 3.87 -5.16 -32.95
CA LYS A 72 3.48 -4.36 -34.13
C LYS A 72 4.67 -4.00 -35.01
N ASP A 73 5.72 -3.44 -34.41
CA ASP A 73 6.83 -2.83 -35.14
C ASP A 73 7.87 -3.87 -35.60
N THR A 74 8.09 -4.93 -34.82
CA THR A 74 9.12 -5.95 -35.11
C THR A 74 8.53 -7.21 -35.72
N LEU A 75 7.38 -7.67 -35.23
CA LEU A 75 6.75 -8.91 -35.70
C LEU A 75 5.68 -8.67 -36.79
N GLY A 76 5.43 -7.40 -37.15
CA GLY A 76 4.45 -7.03 -38.17
C GLY A 76 3.01 -7.43 -37.80
N MET A 77 2.73 -7.67 -36.51
CA MET A 77 1.41 -8.10 -36.07
C MET A 77 0.45 -6.90 -36.10
N LEU A 78 -0.59 -7.01 -36.91
CA LEU A 78 -1.68 -6.02 -36.95
C LEU A 78 -2.70 -6.39 -35.87
N SER A 79 -3.04 -5.44 -34.99
CA SER A 79 -4.23 -5.61 -34.14
C SER A 79 -5.45 -5.69 -35.05
N PRO A 80 -6.18 -6.81 -35.07
CA PRO A 80 -7.35 -6.94 -35.92
C PRO A 80 -8.47 -6.04 -35.39
N ILE A 81 -9.10 -5.27 -36.28
CA ILE A 81 -10.17 -4.31 -35.96
C ILE A 81 -11.48 -5.04 -35.60
N GLU A 82 -11.62 -6.28 -36.05
CA GLU A 82 -12.72 -7.19 -35.72
C GLU A 82 -12.16 -8.59 -35.41
N ASN A 83 -12.89 -9.37 -34.60
CA ASN A 83 -12.52 -10.75 -34.28
C ASN A 83 -12.14 -11.51 -35.56
N LEU A 84 -10.86 -11.90 -35.67
CA LEU A 84 -10.36 -12.71 -36.77
C LEU A 84 -11.20 -13.98 -36.85
N LYS A 85 -12.03 -14.07 -37.91
CA LYS A 85 -12.88 -15.23 -38.29
C LYS A 85 -13.13 -16.21 -37.15
N THR A 86 -14.25 -16.04 -36.45
CA THR A 86 -14.75 -17.08 -35.53
C THR A 86 -15.02 -18.35 -36.34
N ILE A 87 -14.10 -19.31 -36.28
CA ILE A 87 -14.31 -20.65 -36.82
C ILE A 87 -15.27 -21.34 -35.83
N ARG A 88 -16.54 -21.44 -36.21
CA ARG A 88 -17.51 -22.28 -35.48
C ARG A 88 -17.20 -23.73 -35.82
N VAL A 89 -16.49 -24.39 -34.93
CA VAL A 89 -16.25 -25.84 -35.02
C VAL A 89 -17.38 -26.53 -34.29
N ASP A 90 -18.01 -27.51 -34.95
CA ASP A 90 -19.02 -28.35 -34.29
C ASP A 90 -18.31 -29.31 -33.33
N LYS A 91 -18.89 -29.52 -32.14
CA LYS A 91 -18.29 -30.36 -31.09
C LYS A 91 -18.08 -31.80 -31.59
N PHE A 92 -19.00 -32.27 -32.42
CA PHE A 92 -18.91 -33.59 -33.05
C PHE A 92 -17.70 -33.73 -33.99
N GLN A 93 -17.31 -32.66 -34.69
CA GLN A 93 -16.13 -32.66 -35.55
C GLN A 93 -14.84 -32.76 -34.74
N ILE A 94 -14.79 -32.14 -33.55
CA ILE A 94 -13.64 -32.27 -32.64
C ILE A 94 -13.53 -33.68 -32.10
N GLU A 95 -14.64 -34.28 -31.66
CA GLU A 95 -14.65 -35.66 -31.14
C GLU A 95 -14.25 -36.70 -32.20
N GLN A 96 -14.62 -36.49 -33.47
CA GLN A 96 -14.15 -37.34 -34.56
C GLN A 96 -12.65 -37.19 -34.83
N LEU A 97 -12.14 -35.95 -34.76
CA LEU A 97 -10.72 -35.68 -34.98
C LEU A 97 -9.85 -36.29 -33.88
N GLU A 98 -10.34 -36.24 -32.64
CA GLU A 98 -9.68 -36.82 -31.47
C GLU A 98 -9.58 -38.35 -31.58
N LYS A 99 -10.66 -39.02 -32.01
CA LYS A 99 -10.64 -40.47 -32.29
C LYS A 99 -9.66 -40.85 -33.41
N LEU A 100 -9.67 -40.10 -34.51
CA LEU A 100 -8.76 -40.33 -35.64
C LEU A 100 -7.29 -40.13 -35.25
N LEU A 101 -7.00 -39.21 -34.33
CA LEU A 101 -5.66 -38.99 -33.83
C LEU A 101 -5.21 -40.10 -32.88
N GLN A 102 -6.09 -40.58 -31.98
CA GLN A 102 -5.79 -41.71 -31.11
C GLN A 102 -5.50 -42.98 -31.91
N GLU A 103 -6.32 -43.32 -32.92
CA GLU A 103 -6.08 -44.52 -33.75
C GLU A 103 -4.78 -44.49 -34.57
N LYS A 104 -4.22 -43.30 -34.80
CA LYS A 104 -3.05 -43.13 -35.67
C LYS A 104 -1.72 -43.02 -34.91
N TYR A 105 -1.79 -42.72 -33.61
CA TYR A 105 -0.63 -42.45 -32.77
C TYR A 105 -0.54 -43.36 -31.53
N ASP A 106 -1.52 -44.25 -31.31
CA ASP A 106 -1.38 -45.49 -30.53
C ASP A 106 -1.07 -46.68 -31.45
#